data_AF-A0AAV5YX78-F1
#
_entry.id   AF-A0AAV5YX78-F1
#
_cell.length_a   1.000
_cell.length_b   1.000
_cell.length_c   1.000
_cell.angle_alpha   90.00
_cell.angle_beta   90.00
_cell.angle_gamma   90.00
#
_symmetry.space_group_name_H-M   'P 1'
#
loop_
_entity.id
_entity.type
_entity.pdbx_description
1 polymer ?
#
loop_
_entity_poly.entity_id
_entity_poly.type
_entity_poly.pdbx_seq_one_letter_code
_entity_poly.pdbx_strand_id
1 'polypeptide(L)' 'MLVKVAINGEKHEAEVEPRLLLVHLIRETLRLTGTHIGCDTT' A
#
# COMPACT_ATOMS: atom_id res chain seq x y z
N MET A 1 0.26 -4.98 12.42
CA MET A 1 0.85 -6.21 11.85
C MET A 1 2.01 -5.79 10.97
N LEU A 2 3.20 -6.38 11.15
CA LEU A 2 4.33 -6.12 10.26
C LEU A 2 4.19 -6.93 8.97
N VAL A 3 4.23 -6.26 7.83
CA VAL A 3 4.15 -6.89 6.51
C VAL A 3 5.41 -6.58 5.71
N LYS A 4 5.88 -7.56 4.94
CA LYS A 4 7.01 -7.41 4.02
C LYS A 4 6.52 -7.64 2.60
N VAL A 5 6.80 -6.70 1.70
CA VAL A 5 6.32 -6.74 0.31
C VAL A 5 7.41 -6.22 -0.62
N ALA A 6 7.49 -6.80 -1.83
CA ALA A 6 8.35 -6.28 -2.89
C ALA A 6 7.49 -5.47 -3.87
N ILE A 7 7.83 -4.20 -4.09
CA ILE A 7 7.12 -3.29 -5.00
C ILE A 7 8.15 -2.72 -5.97
N ASN A 8 7.91 -2.88 -7.28
CA ASN A 8 8.84 -2.46 -8.33
C ASN A 8 10.28 -3.00 -8.16
N GLY A 9 10.41 -4.20 -7.54
CA GLY A 9 11.71 -4.82 -7.26
C GLY A 9 12.38 -4.36 -5.95
N GLU A 10 11.85 -3.33 -5.29
CA GLU A 10 12.33 -2.84 -3.99
C GLU A 10 11.58 -3.50 -2.82
N LYS A 11 12.28 -3.89 -1.76
CA LYS A 11 11.68 -4.49 -0.57
C LYS A 11 11.23 -3.39 0.40
N HIS A 12 9.98 -3.46 0.82
CA HIS A 12 9.40 -2.58 1.84
C HIS A 12 8.91 -3.39 3.03
N GLU A 13 9.05 -2.82 4.22
CA GLU A 13 8.47 -3.33 5.45
C GLU A 13 7.62 -2.22 6.08
N ALA A 14 6.39 -2.54 6.47
CA ALA A 14 5.46 -1.57 7.04
C ALA A 14 4.60 -2.23 8.13
N GLU A 15 4.36 -1.49 9.20
CA GLU A 15 3.38 -1.87 10.21
C GLU A 15 2.01 -1.33 9.81
N VAL A 16 1.04 -2.23 9.63
CA VAL A 16 -0.30 -1.90 9.09
C VAL A 16 -1.42 -2.47 9.95
N GLU A 17 -2.59 -1.84 9.87
CA GLU A 17 -3.83 -2.43 10.34
C GLU A 17 -4.33 -3.51 9.36
N PRO A 18 -4.98 -4.59 9.82
CA PRO A 18 -5.47 -5.67 8.94
C PRO A 18 -6.43 -5.22 7.83
N ARG A 19 -7.13 -4.09 8.04
CA ARG A 19 -8.08 -3.51 7.09
C ARG A 19 -7.44 -2.58 6.05
N LEU A 20 -6.16 -2.26 6.19
CA LEU A 20 -5.48 -1.35 5.27
C LEU A 20 -5.33 -2.01 3.89
N LEU A 21 -5.95 -1.42 2.87
CA LEU A 21 -5.79 -1.90 1.50
C LEU A 21 -4.40 -1.57 0.96
N LEU A 22 -3.88 -2.45 0.10
CA LEU A 22 -2.58 -2.27 -0.54
C LEU A 22 -2.48 -0.93 -1.32
N VAL A 23 -3.57 -0.49 -1.94
CA VAL A 23 -3.59 0.78 -2.67
C VAL A 23 -3.32 1.97 -1.75
N HIS A 24 -3.84 1.96 -0.52
CA HIS A 24 -3.58 3.01 0.47
C HIS A 24 -2.14 2.92 0.99
N LEU A 25 -1.62 1.72 1.28
CA LEU A 25 -0.21 1.55 1.64
C LEU A 25 0.72 2.15 0.58
N ILE A 26 0.49 1.84 -0.70
CA ILE A 26 1.33 2.31 -1.81
C ILE A 26 1.26 3.84 -1.97
N ARG A 27 0.04 4.41 -1.95
CA ARG A 27 -0.16 5.83 -2.23
C ARG A 27 0.18 6.73 -1.04
N GLU A 28 -0.20 6.32 0.18
CA GLU A 28 -0.17 7.18 1.37
C GLU A 28 1.10 6.95 2.18
N THR A 29 1.47 5.69 2.42
CA THR A 29 2.66 5.34 3.19
C THR A 29 3.92 5.41 2.34
N LEU A 30 3.94 4.72 1.20
CA LEU A 30 5.10 4.66 0.30
C LEU A 30 5.18 5.83 -0.68
N ARG A 31 4.14 6.68 -0.73
CA ARG A 31 4.07 7.89 -1.58
C ARG A 31 4.26 7.62 -3.08
N LEU A 32 3.95 6.41 -3.54
CA LEU A 32 3.98 6.02 -4.95
C LEU A 32 2.60 6.28 -5.56
N THR A 33 2.39 7.48 -6.09
CA THR A 33 1.04 8.01 -6.40
C THR A 33 0.46 7.60 -7.75
N GLY A 34 1.18 6.79 -8.55
CA GLY A 34 0.76 6.37 -9.88
C GLY A 34 -0.45 5.41 -9.90
N THR A 35 -0.66 4.63 -8.84
CA THR A 35 -1.83 3.75 -8.72
C THR A 35 -3.06 4.59 -8.38
N HIS A 36 -4.06 4.70 -9.25
CA HIS A 36 -5.29 5.47 -9.00
C HIS A 36 -6.43 4.61 -8.42
N ILE A 37 -7.34 5.24 -7.67
CA ILE A 37 -8.59 4.64 -7.20
C ILE A 37 -9.72 5.28 -8.03
N GLY A 38 -10.35 4.49 -8.92
CA GLY A 38 -11.39 4.98 -9.84
C GLY A 38 -12.82 4.85 -9.31
N CYS A 39 -13.08 3.80 -8.54
CA CYS A 39 -14.31 3.62 -7.79
C CYS A 39 -13.90 3.03 -6.44
N ASP A 40 -14.21 3.74 -5.36
CA ASP A 40 -14.01 3.24 -4.01
C ASP A 40 -15.36 2.70 -3.54
N THR A 41 -15.45 1.38 -3.39
CA THR A 41 -16.67 0.72 -2.91
C THR A 41 -16.41 0.24 -1.50
N THR A 42 -17.07 0.90 -0.54
CA THR A 42 -17.03 0.57 0.89
C THR A 42 -17.73 -0.73 1.23
#